data_AF-A0A3N0W434-F1
#
_entry.id   AF-A0A3N0W434-F1
#
_cell.length_a   1.000
_cell.length_b   1.000
_cell.length_c   1.000
_cell.angle_alpha   90.00
_cell.angle_beta   90.00
_cell.angle_gamma   90.00
#
_symmetry.space_group_name_H-M   'P 1'
#
loop_
_entity.id
_entity.type
_entity.pdbx_description
1 polymer ?
#
loop_
_entity_poly.entity_id
_entity_poly.type
_entity_poly.pdbx_seq_one_letter_code
_entity_poly.pdbx_strand_id
1 'polypeptide(L)'
;MKNILFVSSLTMLLLSCKQDKSKNEDLIENAAENTTSSIPIKRLSNIQSMVDAVYYEQIKNDESLTNFDEKFHSLQEDSRKMNQMYNDIVGKSDDYYSDAEIRAKGIKDSVLKKQIISLLKDSSIKYNVKVEKLKELKNQININHYKLYGFYDAFKIRKTLPEIEKYQNAHPLKTDSLDNFIKKQNALLSELNKLK
;
A
#
# COMPACT_ATOMS: atom_id res chain seq x y z
N MET A 1 17.33 74.03 -50.28
CA MET A 1 16.58 74.50 -49.10
C MET A 1 16.44 73.35 -48.12
N LYS A 2 16.83 73.60 -46.87
CA LYS A 2 16.51 72.90 -45.60
C LYS A 2 16.60 71.37 -45.54
N ASN A 3 17.71 70.88 -44.99
CA ASN A 3 17.84 70.20 -43.70
C ASN A 3 16.59 69.48 -43.15
N ILE A 4 16.77 68.23 -42.71
CA ILE A 4 16.71 67.83 -41.29
C ILE A 4 17.32 66.42 -41.13
N LEU A 5 18.32 66.36 -40.26
CA LEU A 5 18.91 65.18 -39.64
C LEU A 5 17.88 64.54 -38.69
N PHE A 6 17.84 63.21 -38.58
CA PHE A 6 17.72 62.60 -37.25
C PHE A 6 18.34 61.20 -37.25
N VAL A 7 19.51 61.14 -36.63
CA VAL A 7 20.18 59.95 -36.11
C VAL A 7 19.36 59.45 -34.93
N SER A 8 19.07 58.15 -34.87
CA SER A 8 18.84 57.48 -33.60
C SER A 8 19.35 56.05 -33.68
N SER A 9 20.52 55.86 -33.10
CA SER A 9 21.10 54.56 -32.79
C SER A 9 20.28 53.89 -31.69
N LEU A 10 19.78 52.69 -31.94
CA LEU A 10 19.39 51.79 -30.87
C LEU A 10 20.08 50.43 -31.08
N THR A 11 21.40 50.46 -30.91
CA THR A 11 22.22 49.28 -30.67
C THR A 11 22.75 49.39 -29.24
N MET A 12 22.11 48.71 -28.30
CA MET A 12 22.74 48.02 -27.18
C MET A 12 21.67 47.37 -26.30
N LEU A 13 22.04 46.22 -25.73
CA LEU A 13 21.39 45.40 -24.69
C LEU A 13 20.79 44.07 -25.18
N LEU A 14 21.63 43.22 -25.78
CA LEU A 14 21.41 41.76 -25.77
C LEU A 14 22.60 40.98 -25.18
N LEU A 15 23.40 41.63 -24.34
CA LEU A 15 24.49 40.97 -23.62
C LEU A 15 24.33 41.13 -22.10
N SER A 16 23.31 40.52 -21.50
CA SER A 16 23.41 40.08 -20.11
C SER A 16 22.31 39.11 -19.71
N CYS A 17 22.43 37.87 -20.16
CA CYS A 17 21.92 36.70 -19.42
C CYS A 17 22.94 35.57 -19.60
N LYS A 18 24.19 35.81 -19.18
CA LYS A 18 25.02 34.70 -18.69
C LYS A 18 24.55 34.43 -17.26
N GLN A 19 23.52 33.61 -17.15
CA GLN A 19 23.17 32.98 -15.89
C GLN A 19 24.40 32.16 -15.47
N ASP A 20 25.05 32.51 -14.37
CA ASP A 20 26.06 31.69 -13.70
C ASP A 20 25.40 30.37 -13.30
N LYS A 21 25.34 29.42 -14.23
CA LYS A 21 24.85 28.06 -13.97
C LYS A 21 25.83 27.27 -13.10
N SER A 22 27.12 27.65 -13.07
CA SER A 22 28.14 26.87 -12.36
C SER A 22 28.07 26.98 -10.84
N LYS A 23 27.58 28.08 -10.26
CA LYS A 23 27.58 28.26 -8.79
C LYS A 23 26.40 27.59 -8.07
N ASN A 24 25.30 27.35 -8.77
CA ASN A 24 24.14 26.65 -8.21
C ASN A 24 24.23 25.13 -8.38
N GLU A 25 24.91 24.64 -9.43
CA GLU A 25 25.24 23.21 -9.54
C GLU A 25 26.15 22.77 -8.38
N ASP A 26 27.25 23.48 -8.10
CA ASP A 26 28.18 23.14 -7.01
C ASP A 26 27.52 22.95 -5.62
N LEU A 27 26.46 23.70 -5.29
CA LEU A 27 25.78 23.60 -3.99
C LEU A 27 24.79 22.45 -3.89
N ILE A 28 24.22 22.05 -5.03
CA ILE A 28 23.28 20.92 -5.14
C ILE A 28 24.05 19.61 -5.36
N GLU A 29 25.18 19.68 -6.07
CA GLU A 29 26.06 18.56 -6.42
C GLU A 29 26.63 17.88 -5.17
N ASN A 30 27.08 18.66 -4.18
CA ASN A 30 27.64 18.14 -2.92
C ASN A 30 26.61 17.46 -1.97
N ALA A 31 25.30 17.64 -2.19
CA ALA A 31 24.27 17.03 -1.33
C ALA A 31 23.89 15.60 -1.76
N ALA A 32 24.23 15.20 -2.99
CA ALA A 32 23.83 13.91 -3.59
C ALA A 32 24.96 13.22 -4.37
N GLU A 33 26.22 13.58 -4.10
CA GLU A 33 27.39 12.99 -4.74
C GLU A 33 27.46 11.47 -4.48
N ASN A 34 27.51 10.69 -5.57
CA ASN A 34 27.70 9.23 -5.64
C ASN A 34 26.58 8.35 -5.05
N THR A 35 25.33 8.59 -5.44
CA THR A 35 24.18 7.80 -5.00
C THR A 35 23.88 6.62 -5.95
N THR A 36 24.67 5.55 -5.91
CA THR A 36 24.34 4.28 -6.60
C THR A 36 23.31 3.48 -5.80
N SER A 37 22.06 3.95 -5.72
CA SER A 37 20.96 3.11 -5.25
C SER A 37 20.37 2.35 -6.44
N SER A 38 20.35 1.02 -6.37
CA SER A 38 19.79 0.15 -7.41
C SER A 38 18.28 0.27 -7.57
N ILE A 39 17.58 0.79 -6.55
CA ILE A 39 16.12 0.93 -6.57
C ILE A 39 15.76 2.39 -6.88
N PRO A 40 14.95 2.65 -7.92
CA PRO A 40 14.52 3.99 -8.25
C PRO A 40 13.42 4.46 -7.29
N ILE A 41 13.78 4.74 -6.03
CA ILE A 41 12.83 5.12 -4.96
C ILE A 41 11.96 6.32 -5.36
N LYS A 42 12.51 7.27 -6.14
CA LYS A 42 11.73 8.39 -6.70
C LYS A 42 10.55 7.98 -7.58
N ARG A 43 10.58 6.79 -8.20
CA ARG A 43 9.49 6.24 -9.03
C ARG A 43 8.45 5.45 -8.22
N LEU A 44 8.75 5.14 -6.96
CA LEU A 44 7.91 4.34 -6.07
C LEU A 44 6.83 5.16 -5.33
N SER A 45 6.78 6.48 -5.53
CA SER A 45 5.88 7.41 -4.81
C SER A 45 4.39 7.17 -5.02
N ASN A 46 4.00 6.38 -6.04
CA ASN A 46 2.61 6.10 -6.37
C ASN A 46 2.07 4.84 -5.68
N ILE A 47 2.89 4.12 -4.90
CA ILE A 47 2.50 2.92 -4.17
C ILE A 47 2.11 3.29 -2.74
N GLN A 48 1.03 2.68 -2.24
CA GLN A 48 0.43 2.95 -0.93
C GLN A 48 1.43 2.83 0.25
N SER A 49 2.46 1.98 0.11
CA SER A 49 3.47 1.69 1.13
C SER A 49 4.85 1.54 0.49
N MET A 50 5.85 2.23 1.08
CA MET A 50 7.25 2.11 0.64
C MET A 50 7.81 0.69 0.87
N VAL A 51 7.35 -0.01 1.90
CA VAL A 51 7.76 -1.40 2.16
C VAL A 51 7.30 -2.29 1.01
N ASP A 52 6.03 -2.18 0.61
CA ASP A 52 5.51 -2.99 -0.49
C ASP A 52 6.18 -2.64 -1.83
N ALA A 53 6.48 -1.36 -2.03
CA ALA A 53 7.18 -0.88 -3.21
C ALA A 53 8.61 -1.44 -3.33
N VAL A 54 9.39 -1.37 -2.24
CA VAL A 54 10.75 -1.92 -2.21
C VAL A 54 10.71 -3.44 -2.31
N TYR A 55 9.76 -4.09 -1.64
CA TYR A 55 9.60 -5.54 -1.70
C TYR A 55 9.27 -6.02 -3.12
N TYR A 56 8.34 -5.37 -3.81
CA TYR A 56 8.00 -5.67 -5.20
C TYR A 56 9.24 -5.59 -6.11
N GLU A 57 10.04 -4.53 -5.96
CA GLU A 57 11.28 -4.36 -6.71
C GLU A 57 12.33 -5.44 -6.39
N GLN A 58 12.34 -5.97 -5.17
CA GLN A 58 13.23 -7.06 -4.77
C GLN A 58 12.79 -8.42 -5.34
N ILE A 59 11.48 -8.70 -5.37
CA ILE A 59 11.00 -10.02 -5.79
C ILE A 59 10.88 -10.17 -7.31
N LYS A 60 10.70 -9.09 -8.08
CA LYS A 60 10.43 -9.15 -9.53
C LYS A 60 11.42 -9.96 -10.36
N ASN A 61 12.67 -10.10 -9.90
CA ASN A 61 13.73 -10.85 -10.56
C ASN A 61 14.16 -12.10 -9.77
N ASP A 62 13.45 -12.43 -8.69
CA ASP A 62 13.65 -13.62 -7.86
C ASP A 62 12.42 -14.51 -7.99
N GLU A 63 12.52 -15.54 -8.83
CA GLU A 63 11.43 -16.49 -9.11
C GLU A 63 10.97 -17.22 -7.84
N SER A 64 11.90 -17.54 -6.94
CA SER A 64 11.55 -18.22 -5.68
C SER A 64 10.71 -17.32 -4.78
N LEU A 65 11.04 -16.03 -4.70
CA LEU A 65 10.28 -15.07 -3.90
C LEU A 65 8.95 -14.70 -4.56
N THR A 66 8.92 -14.59 -5.89
CA THR A 66 7.68 -14.38 -6.64
C THR A 66 6.70 -15.52 -6.42
N ASN A 67 7.13 -16.77 -6.57
CA ASN A 67 6.30 -17.95 -6.31
C ASN A 67 5.80 -18.02 -4.85
N PHE A 68 6.61 -17.54 -3.90
CA PHE A 68 6.21 -17.46 -2.49
C PHE A 68 5.13 -16.40 -2.26
N ASP A 69 5.28 -15.21 -2.84
CA ASP A 69 4.30 -14.11 -2.79
C ASP A 69 2.96 -14.54 -3.42
N GLU A 70 3.00 -15.14 -4.61
CA GLU A 70 1.82 -15.68 -5.29
C GLU A 70 1.12 -16.75 -4.45
N LYS A 71 1.87 -17.67 -3.86
CA LYS A 71 1.33 -18.71 -2.98
C LYS A 71 0.65 -18.10 -1.75
N PHE A 72 1.24 -17.06 -1.15
CA PHE A 72 0.63 -16.36 -0.03
C PHE A 72 -0.71 -15.76 -0.44
N HIS A 73 -0.76 -15.01 -1.55
CA HIS A 73 -1.98 -14.36 -2.03
C HIS A 73 -3.06 -15.36 -2.49
N SER A 74 -2.67 -16.43 -3.19
CA SER A 74 -3.60 -17.49 -3.59
C SER A 74 -4.27 -18.14 -2.38
N LEU A 75 -3.51 -18.41 -1.31
CA LEU A 75 -4.07 -19.01 -0.10
C LEU A 75 -5.10 -18.07 0.59
N GLN A 76 -4.89 -16.75 0.53
CA GLN A 76 -5.88 -15.80 1.06
C GLN A 76 -7.17 -15.80 0.24
N GLU A 77 -7.05 -15.82 -1.09
CA GLU A 77 -8.22 -15.90 -1.97
C GLU A 77 -8.99 -17.21 -1.79
N ASP A 78 -8.28 -18.33 -1.64
CA ASP A 78 -8.90 -19.63 -1.41
C ASP A 78 -9.62 -19.67 -0.06
N SER A 79 -9.04 -19.06 0.99
CA SER A 79 -9.72 -18.89 2.28
C SER A 79 -11.05 -18.14 2.14
N ARG A 80 -11.07 -17.06 1.36
CA ARG A 80 -12.30 -16.29 1.07
C ARG A 80 -13.35 -17.13 0.34
N LYS A 81 -12.94 -17.86 -0.71
CA LYS A 81 -13.84 -18.74 -1.49
C LYS A 81 -14.41 -19.86 -0.63
N MET A 82 -13.58 -20.52 0.18
CA MET A 82 -14.00 -21.60 1.07
C MET A 82 -15.03 -21.10 2.10
N ASN A 83 -14.80 -19.93 2.70
CA ASN A 83 -15.75 -19.31 3.62
C ASN A 83 -17.09 -19.03 2.94
N GLN A 84 -17.08 -18.48 1.72
CA GLN A 84 -18.29 -18.19 0.96
C GLN A 84 -19.07 -19.46 0.61
N MET A 85 -18.39 -20.48 0.10
CA MET A 85 -19.01 -21.77 -0.25
C MET A 85 -19.72 -22.41 0.94
N TYR A 86 -19.07 -22.44 2.11
CA TYR A 86 -19.68 -23.05 3.28
C TYR A 86 -20.80 -22.19 3.90
N ASN A 87 -20.73 -20.87 3.79
CA ASN A 87 -21.86 -20.00 4.17
C ASN A 87 -23.09 -20.29 3.31
N ASP A 88 -22.92 -20.47 2.00
CA ASP A 88 -24.01 -20.79 1.09
C ASP A 88 -24.63 -22.16 1.40
N ILE A 89 -23.82 -23.18 1.67
CA ILE A 89 -24.29 -24.53 2.04
C ILE A 89 -25.12 -24.51 3.33
N VAL A 90 -24.64 -23.80 4.36
CA VAL A 90 -25.37 -23.66 5.63
C VAL A 90 -26.67 -22.88 5.41
N GLY A 91 -26.60 -21.75 4.69
CA GLY A 91 -27.77 -20.93 4.40
C GLY A 91 -28.88 -21.70 3.68
N LYS A 92 -28.53 -22.48 2.64
CA LYS A 92 -29.50 -23.33 1.92
C LYS A 92 -30.15 -24.39 2.82
N SER A 93 -29.40 -24.90 3.79
CA SER A 93 -29.94 -25.87 4.75
C SER A 93 -30.92 -25.20 5.71
N ASP A 94 -30.59 -24.00 6.18
CA ASP A 94 -31.46 -23.18 7.03
C ASP A 94 -32.75 -22.77 6.30
N ASP A 95 -32.63 -22.38 5.03
CA ASP A 95 -33.77 -22.06 4.16
C ASP A 95 -34.72 -23.26 4.01
N TYR A 96 -34.18 -24.47 3.80
CA TYR A 96 -34.99 -25.69 3.74
C TYR A 96 -35.76 -25.93 5.03
N TYR A 97 -35.09 -25.87 6.19
CA TYR A 97 -35.77 -26.09 7.48
C TYR A 97 -36.84 -25.03 7.74
N SER A 98 -36.58 -23.78 7.38
CA SER A 98 -37.54 -22.69 7.47
C SER A 98 -38.79 -22.94 6.61
N ASP A 99 -38.61 -23.25 5.32
CA ASP A 99 -39.73 -23.56 4.40
C ASP A 99 -40.51 -24.79 4.88
N ALA A 100 -39.81 -25.86 5.27
CA ALA A 100 -40.43 -27.08 5.77
C ALA A 100 -41.24 -26.84 7.05
N GLU A 101 -40.75 -26.01 7.97
CA GLU A 101 -41.46 -25.67 9.20
C GLU A 101 -42.73 -24.84 8.90
N ILE A 102 -42.67 -23.88 7.97
CA ILE A 102 -43.83 -23.11 7.52
C ILE A 102 -44.91 -24.03 6.96
N ARG A 103 -44.52 -24.97 6.08
CA ARG A 103 -45.44 -25.96 5.51
C ARG A 103 -46.03 -26.88 6.59
N ALA A 104 -45.21 -27.38 7.50
CA ALA A 104 -45.64 -28.22 8.61
C ALA A 104 -46.65 -27.50 9.52
N LYS A 105 -46.44 -26.20 9.76
CA LYS A 105 -47.38 -25.37 10.54
C LYS A 105 -48.75 -25.23 9.86
N GLY A 106 -48.82 -25.33 8.54
CA GLY A 106 -50.04 -25.29 7.74
C GLY A 106 -50.89 -26.57 7.79
N ILE A 107 -50.33 -27.70 8.25
CA ILE A 107 -51.04 -28.99 8.35
C ILE A 107 -52.22 -28.87 9.33
N LYS A 108 -53.41 -29.30 8.89
CA LYS A 108 -54.66 -29.22 9.67
C LYS A 108 -54.79 -30.35 10.69
N ASP A 109 -54.35 -31.55 10.35
CA ASP A 109 -54.29 -32.66 11.30
C ASP A 109 -53.25 -32.34 12.39
N SER A 110 -53.75 -32.18 13.62
CA SER A 110 -52.92 -31.75 14.75
C SER A 110 -51.89 -32.79 15.19
N VAL A 111 -52.18 -34.08 15.00
CA VAL A 111 -51.27 -35.17 15.35
C VAL A 111 -50.15 -35.23 14.32
N LEU A 112 -50.50 -35.24 13.03
CA LEU A 112 -49.54 -35.24 11.93
C LEU A 112 -48.65 -33.98 11.98
N LYS A 113 -49.24 -32.81 12.22
CA LYS A 113 -48.50 -31.54 12.38
C LYS A 113 -47.42 -31.66 13.46
N LYS A 114 -47.77 -32.17 14.65
CA LYS A 114 -46.80 -32.34 15.75
C LYS A 114 -45.70 -33.33 15.38
N GLN A 115 -46.03 -34.43 14.72
CA GLN A 115 -45.07 -35.44 14.27
C GLN A 115 -44.05 -34.85 13.28
N ILE A 116 -44.51 -34.12 12.26
CA ILE A 116 -43.62 -33.52 11.27
C ILE A 116 -42.75 -32.42 11.88
N ILE A 117 -43.31 -31.55 12.73
CA ILE A 117 -42.50 -30.53 13.43
C ILE A 117 -41.42 -31.17 14.29
N SER A 118 -41.72 -32.26 15.01
CA SER A 118 -40.72 -32.98 15.80
C SER A 118 -39.62 -33.58 14.92
N LEU A 119 -40.00 -34.21 13.81
CA LEU A 119 -39.05 -34.77 12.85
C LEU A 119 -38.08 -33.72 12.29
N LEU A 120 -38.61 -32.55 11.90
CA LEU A 120 -37.80 -31.42 11.40
C LEU A 120 -36.85 -30.91 12.48
N LYS A 121 -37.33 -30.76 13.72
CA LYS A 121 -36.50 -30.32 14.85
C LYS A 121 -35.36 -31.28 15.14
N ASP A 122 -35.63 -32.59 15.17
CA ASP A 122 -34.61 -33.62 15.42
C ASP A 122 -33.56 -33.65 14.30
N SER A 123 -33.98 -33.49 13.04
CA SER A 123 -33.07 -33.38 11.90
C SER A 123 -32.19 -32.12 11.98
N SER A 124 -32.80 -30.97 12.28
CA SER A 124 -32.09 -29.69 12.42
C SER A 124 -31.07 -29.72 13.56
N ILE A 125 -31.41 -30.28 14.73
CA ILE A 125 -30.48 -30.44 15.85
C ILE A 125 -29.26 -31.27 15.45
N LYS A 126 -29.45 -32.38 14.73
CA LYS A 126 -28.35 -33.20 14.24
C LYS A 126 -27.47 -32.46 13.24
N TYR A 127 -28.06 -31.63 12.39
CA TYR A 127 -27.31 -30.79 11.45
C TYR A 127 -26.52 -29.68 12.17
N ASN A 128 -27.09 -29.06 13.20
CA ASN A 128 -26.45 -28.00 13.98
C ASN A 128 -25.12 -28.45 14.60
N VAL A 129 -25.00 -29.71 15.03
CA VAL A 129 -23.71 -30.27 15.50
C VAL A 129 -22.62 -30.16 14.42
N LYS A 130 -22.96 -30.38 13.14
CA LYS A 130 -22.02 -30.23 12.02
C LYS A 130 -21.70 -28.76 11.75
N VAL A 131 -22.70 -27.88 11.86
CA VAL A 131 -22.52 -26.43 11.72
C VAL A 131 -21.59 -25.87 12.79
N GLU A 132 -21.71 -26.31 14.05
CA GLU A 132 -20.81 -25.89 15.12
C GLU A 132 -19.37 -26.34 14.85
N LYS A 133 -19.16 -27.57 14.37
CA LYS A 133 -17.81 -28.02 13.98
C LYS A 133 -17.23 -27.18 12.85
N LEU A 134 -18.05 -26.80 11.87
CA LEU A 134 -17.66 -25.92 10.77
C LEU A 134 -17.29 -24.52 11.29
N LYS A 135 -18.04 -23.95 12.24
CA LYS A 135 -17.74 -22.65 12.86
C LYS A 135 -16.38 -22.66 13.55
N GLU A 136 -16.06 -23.73 14.29
CA GLU A 136 -14.76 -23.91 14.93
C GLU A 136 -13.61 -23.89 13.91
N LEU A 137 -13.75 -24.64 12.81
CA LEU A 137 -12.76 -24.68 11.74
C LEU A 137 -12.60 -23.32 11.04
N LYS A 138 -13.70 -22.61 10.77
CA LYS A 138 -13.66 -21.26 10.20
C LYS A 138 -12.97 -20.27 11.13
N ASN A 139 -13.20 -20.37 12.44
CA ASN A 139 -12.48 -19.56 13.42
C ASN A 139 -10.97 -19.84 13.38
N GLN A 140 -10.57 -21.10 13.29
CA GLN A 140 -9.16 -21.47 13.14
C GLN A 140 -8.55 -20.92 11.84
N ILE A 141 -9.29 -20.95 10.73
CA ILE A 141 -8.86 -20.34 9.45
C ILE A 141 -8.62 -18.84 9.62
N ASN A 142 -9.52 -18.12 10.30
CA ASN A 142 -9.35 -16.68 10.56
C ASN A 142 -8.13 -16.39 11.45
N ILE A 143 -7.93 -17.18 12.51
CA ILE A 143 -6.73 -17.05 13.37
C ILE A 143 -5.46 -17.27 12.54
N ASN A 144 -5.45 -18.28 11.67
CA ASN A 144 -4.31 -18.57 10.79
C ASN A 144 -4.09 -17.45 9.78
N HIS A 145 -5.14 -16.87 9.22
CA HIS A 145 -5.08 -15.71 8.33
C HIS A 145 -4.34 -14.54 9.00
N TYR A 146 -4.74 -14.13 10.20
CA TYR A 146 -4.07 -13.04 10.91
C TYR A 146 -2.61 -13.35 11.23
N LYS A 147 -2.30 -14.58 11.65
CA LYS A 147 -0.92 -15.01 11.88
C LYS A 147 -0.07 -14.94 10.61
N LEU A 148 -0.60 -15.45 9.50
CA LEU A 148 0.08 -15.44 8.21
C LEU A 148 0.34 -14.00 7.74
N TYR A 149 -0.65 -13.11 7.81
CA TYR A 149 -0.46 -11.70 7.48
C TYR A 149 0.64 -11.06 8.34
N GLY A 150 0.59 -11.23 9.66
CA GLY A 150 1.62 -10.68 10.55
C GLY A 150 3.02 -11.21 10.25
N PHE A 151 3.17 -12.51 9.99
CA PHE A 151 4.46 -13.08 9.59
C PHE A 151 4.91 -12.62 8.21
N TYR A 152 3.97 -12.45 7.27
CA TYR A 152 4.28 -11.99 5.92
C TYR A 152 4.74 -10.53 5.91
N ASP A 153 4.09 -9.65 6.66
CA ASP A 153 4.52 -8.27 6.81
C ASP A 153 5.89 -8.19 7.51
N ALA A 154 6.10 -8.97 8.58
CA ALA A 154 7.41 -9.04 9.23
C ALA A 154 8.50 -9.57 8.27
N PHE A 155 8.17 -10.51 7.40
CA PHE A 155 9.06 -11.00 6.35
C PHE A 155 9.40 -9.91 5.34
N LYS A 156 8.41 -9.19 4.80
CA LYS A 156 8.62 -8.06 3.88
C LYS A 156 9.53 -7.01 4.51
N ILE A 157 9.24 -6.57 5.74
CA ILE A 157 10.06 -5.58 6.46
C ILE A 157 11.52 -6.04 6.55
N ARG A 158 11.77 -7.28 6.99
CA ARG A 158 13.13 -7.83 7.10
C ARG A 158 13.84 -7.91 5.75
N LYS A 159 13.10 -8.20 4.68
CA LYS A 159 13.67 -8.26 3.32
C LYS A 159 14.01 -6.88 2.78
N THR A 160 13.18 -5.88 3.05
CA THR A 160 13.36 -4.52 2.54
C THR A 160 14.33 -3.67 3.37
N LEU A 161 14.53 -4.01 4.65
CA LEU A 161 15.33 -3.21 5.57
C LEU A 161 16.79 -2.97 5.08
N PRO A 162 17.53 -3.99 4.60
CA PRO A 162 18.90 -3.76 4.10
C PRO A 162 18.95 -2.79 2.91
N GLU A 163 17.89 -2.73 2.11
CA GLU A 163 17.87 -1.90 0.92
C GLU A 163 17.60 -0.42 1.25
N ILE A 164 16.75 -0.16 2.25
CA ILE A 164 16.60 1.21 2.76
C ILE A 164 17.84 1.67 3.51
N GLU A 165 18.55 0.77 4.20
CA GLU A 165 19.85 1.07 4.82
C GLU A 165 20.92 1.42 3.77
N LYS A 166 20.99 0.67 2.66
CA LYS A 166 21.86 1.03 1.52
C LYS A 166 21.50 2.42 0.97
N TYR A 167 20.21 2.71 0.81
CA TYR A 167 19.78 4.03 0.37
C TYR A 167 20.23 5.13 1.33
N GLN A 168 20.05 4.94 2.65
CA GLN A 168 20.51 5.89 3.66
C GLN A 168 22.03 6.11 3.62
N ASN A 169 22.80 5.02 3.51
CA ASN A 169 24.25 5.09 3.44
C ASN A 169 24.75 5.75 2.15
N ALA A 170 24.04 5.56 1.04
CA ALA A 170 24.34 6.23 -0.22
C ALA A 170 23.96 7.73 -0.21
N HIS A 171 23.04 8.14 0.67
CA HIS A 171 22.58 9.53 0.81
C HIS A 171 22.88 10.05 2.22
N PRO A 172 24.18 10.20 2.60
CA PRO A 172 24.54 10.64 3.93
C PRO A 172 23.97 12.04 4.20
N LEU A 173 23.39 12.23 5.39
CA LEU A 173 22.78 13.48 5.83
C LEU A 173 23.86 14.51 6.24
N LYS A 174 24.77 14.86 5.34
CA LYS A 174 25.77 15.90 5.57
C LYS A 174 25.06 17.24 5.74
N THR A 175 25.33 17.92 6.85
CA THR A 175 24.67 19.21 7.18
C THR A 175 25.41 20.42 6.62
N ASP A 176 26.66 20.24 6.16
CA ASP A 176 27.51 21.34 5.70
C ASP A 176 26.86 22.19 4.61
N SER A 177 26.11 21.56 3.70
CA SER A 177 25.36 22.25 2.63
C SER A 177 24.23 23.11 3.19
N LEU A 178 23.51 22.62 4.21
CA LEU A 178 22.45 23.35 4.91
C LEU A 178 23.03 24.50 5.75
N ASP A 179 24.11 24.26 6.48
CA ASP A 179 24.79 25.28 7.27
C ASP A 179 25.32 26.42 6.40
N ASN A 180 25.92 26.07 5.26
CA ASN A 180 26.37 27.06 4.28
C ASN A 180 25.20 27.81 3.64
N PHE A 181 24.06 27.17 3.41
CA PHE A 181 22.86 27.82 2.90
C PHE A 181 22.27 28.80 3.93
N ILE A 182 22.19 28.42 5.20
CA ILE A 182 21.74 29.28 6.30
C ILE A 182 22.64 30.52 6.44
N LYS A 183 23.96 30.36 6.35
CA LYS A 183 24.89 31.50 6.37
C LYS A 183 24.61 32.50 5.25
N LYS A 184 24.30 32.04 4.04
CA LYS A 184 23.92 32.90 2.91
C LYS A 184 22.61 33.64 3.18
N GLN A 185 21.62 32.97 3.75
CA GLN A 185 20.35 33.60 4.14
C GLN A 185 20.58 34.69 5.20
N ASN A 186 21.39 34.41 6.23
CA ASN A 186 21.69 35.37 7.30
C ASN A 186 22.44 36.61 6.79
N ALA A 187 23.35 36.43 5.82
CA ALA A 187 24.03 37.54 5.18
C ALA A 187 23.03 38.48 4.48
N LEU A 188 22.12 37.92 3.67
CA LEU A 188 21.09 38.69 2.98
C LEU A 188 20.13 39.39 3.96
N LEU A 189 19.71 38.71 5.03
CA LEU A 189 18.88 39.32 6.08
C LEU A 189 19.59 40.50 6.75
N SER A 190 20.90 40.40 6.99
CA SER A 190 21.70 41.49 7.54
C SER A 190 21.75 42.70 6.60
N GLU A 191 21.91 42.46 5.30
CA GLU A 191 21.89 43.51 4.27
C GLU A 191 20.52 44.22 4.24
N LEU A 192 19.43 43.47 4.22
CA LEU A 192 18.07 44.03 4.20
C LEU A 192 17.74 44.82 5.47
N ASN A 193 18.20 44.37 6.63
CA ASN A 193 17.97 45.08 7.89
C ASN A 193 18.71 46.43 7.97
N LYS A 194 19.78 46.62 7.20
CA LYS A 194 20.50 47.91 7.10
C LYS A 194 19.81 48.92 6.17
N LEU A 195 18.79 48.50 5.42
CA LEU A 195 17.97 49.37 4.57
C LEU A 195 16.80 50.01 5.34
N LYS A 196 16.67 49.70 6.63
CA LYS A 196 15.70 50.30 7.56
C LYS A 196 16.33 51.48 8.29
#